data_AF-A0A1L9VTI0-F1
#
_entry.id   AF-A0A1L9VTI0-F1
#
_cell.length_a   1.000
_cell.length_b   1.000
_cell.length_c   1.000
_cell.angle_alpha   90.00
_cell.angle_beta   90.00
_cell.angle_gamma   90.00
#
_symmetry.space_group_name_H-M   'P 1'
#
loop_
_entity.id
_entity.type
_entity.pdbx_description
1 polymer ?
#
loop_
_entity_poly.entity_id
_entity_poly.type
_entity_poly.pdbx_seq_one_letter_code
_entity_poly.pdbx_strand_id
1 'polypeptide(L)'
;MAPPKTVTEVPRSILPRLTWNGTSARTTVTPLSTGYQSQQQRRIQGWNSVAHQLHTLTFSPYFSRFLTTAASRDLGPRRSSTSSARRPSVGPINNPVRYNGVYVAVFKSARRAFHATASRQRDHHFDTLKFVQRLKAEGFSEEQAVAMMRVLNDVIQESIQNLTRTMVLREDSERSTYTQKVDFAKLRSELLNADSTEAQLTRSSHEKIAADLAKLNSRLRDEIGRTQASVRLDLNLEKGRIREEANGQEMRIKETETRIEQEVAGLRERVEAVKFSTLQWLMGVCTGTAALILGAWRLFM
;
A
#
# COMPACT_ATOMS: atom_id res chain seq x y z
N MET A 1 29.42 -45.69 17.22
CA MET A 1 28.51 -44.80 17.98
C MET A 1 27.96 -43.75 17.05
N ALA A 2 26.63 -43.76 16.85
CA ALA A 2 25.72 -42.68 16.46
C ALA A 2 24.54 -43.29 15.65
N PRO A 3 23.32 -43.35 16.20
CA PRO A 3 22.17 -43.92 15.50
C PRO A 3 21.54 -42.92 14.51
N PRO A 4 20.90 -43.37 13.41
CA PRO A 4 20.14 -42.51 12.52
C PRO A 4 18.81 -42.08 13.17
N LYS A 5 18.50 -40.79 13.03
CA LYS A 5 17.37 -40.07 13.63
C LYS A 5 16.04 -40.51 13.01
N THR A 6 15.09 -40.88 13.86
CA THR A 6 13.69 -41.15 13.51
C THR A 6 12.97 -39.84 13.19
N VAL A 7 12.35 -39.75 12.02
CA VAL A 7 11.47 -38.64 11.63
C VAL A 7 10.06 -39.00 12.06
N THR A 8 9.53 -38.29 13.05
CA THR A 8 8.16 -38.42 13.54
C THR A 8 7.21 -37.65 12.62
N GLU A 9 6.33 -38.36 11.90
CA GLU A 9 5.20 -37.76 11.19
C GLU A 9 4.12 -37.31 12.19
N VAL A 10 3.72 -36.05 12.09
CA VAL A 10 2.57 -35.49 12.85
C VAL A 10 1.37 -35.43 11.90
N PRO A 11 0.22 -36.05 12.25
CA PRO A 11 -0.97 -36.03 11.40
C PRO A 11 -1.60 -34.64 11.37
N ARG A 12 -1.71 -34.07 10.16
CA ARG A 12 -2.44 -32.83 9.86
C ARG A 12 -3.93 -33.13 9.75
N SER A 13 -4.68 -32.84 10.80
CA SER A 13 -6.12 -32.61 10.69
C SER A 13 -6.52 -31.52 11.70
N ILE A 14 -7.54 -30.75 11.34
CA ILE A 14 -8.04 -29.54 12.01
C ILE A 14 -7.32 -28.26 11.55
N LEU A 15 -7.83 -27.65 10.48
CA LEU A 15 -8.37 -26.28 10.45
C LEU A 15 -9.08 -26.04 9.08
N PRO A 16 -10.09 -25.16 9.01
CA PRO A 16 -11.06 -25.10 7.91
C PRO A 16 -10.51 -24.41 6.66
N ARG A 17 -10.82 -24.97 5.48
CA ARG A 17 -10.48 -24.39 4.18
C ARG A 17 -11.36 -23.16 3.89
N LEU A 18 -10.76 -21.97 3.91
CA LEU A 18 -11.30 -20.81 3.19
C LEU A 18 -11.00 -20.99 1.71
N THR A 19 -12.02 -21.19 0.89
CA THR A 19 -11.90 -21.21 -0.57
C THR A 19 -11.99 -19.79 -1.12
N TRP A 20 -10.88 -19.27 -1.66
CA TRP A 20 -10.89 -18.10 -2.52
C TRP A 20 -11.50 -18.47 -3.88
N ASN A 21 -12.64 -17.88 -4.24
CA ASN A 21 -13.19 -17.96 -5.60
C ASN A 21 -12.43 -16.98 -6.50
N GLY A 22 -11.45 -17.49 -7.25
CA GLY A 22 -10.85 -16.81 -8.38
C GLY A 22 -11.58 -17.20 -9.66
N THR A 23 -12.40 -16.29 -10.20
CA THR A 23 -13.07 -16.44 -11.48
C THR A 23 -12.05 -16.29 -12.62
N SER A 24 -11.61 -17.40 -13.21
CA SER A 24 -10.91 -17.39 -14.50
C SER A 24 -11.87 -17.86 -15.58
N ALA A 25 -12.31 -16.93 -16.43
CA ALA A 25 -13.11 -17.23 -17.61
C ALA A 25 -12.26 -18.02 -18.63
N ARG A 26 -12.84 -19.12 -19.08
CA ARG A 26 -12.32 -20.06 -20.08
C ARG A 26 -12.29 -19.41 -21.47
N THR A 27 -11.11 -19.39 -22.08
CA THR A 27 -10.88 -19.05 -23.48
C THR A 27 -11.47 -20.15 -24.37
N THR A 28 -12.45 -19.81 -25.21
CA THR A 28 -12.92 -20.64 -26.32
C THR A 28 -12.45 -20.00 -27.62
N VAL A 29 -11.78 -20.79 -28.46
CA VAL A 29 -11.21 -20.37 -29.74
C VAL A 29 -12.11 -20.85 -30.86
N THR A 30 -12.53 -19.96 -31.76
CA THR A 30 -13.04 -20.27 -33.12
C THR A 30 -12.84 -19.06 -34.06
N PRO A 31 -12.81 -19.27 -35.39
CA PRO A 31 -11.81 -18.63 -36.25
C PRO A 31 -12.30 -17.45 -37.13
N LEU A 32 -11.27 -16.84 -37.74
CA LEU A 32 -11.18 -15.85 -38.82
C LEU A 32 -12.38 -15.73 -39.78
N SER A 33 -12.86 -14.51 -39.99
CA SER A 33 -13.45 -14.09 -41.27
C SER A 33 -13.10 -12.64 -41.60
N THR A 34 -12.74 -12.45 -42.86
CA THR A 34 -12.22 -11.25 -43.52
C THR A 34 -13.34 -10.25 -43.80
N GLY A 35 -13.10 -8.95 -43.62
CA GLY A 35 -14.04 -7.90 -44.01
C GLY A 35 -13.38 -6.52 -44.07
N TYR A 36 -13.40 -5.93 -45.27
CA TYR A 36 -12.75 -4.69 -45.67
C TYR A 36 -13.30 -3.42 -44.98
N GLN A 37 -12.43 -2.42 -44.88
CA GLN A 37 -12.71 -1.05 -44.46
C GLN A 37 -13.77 -0.35 -45.34
N SER A 38 -14.56 0.52 -44.72
CA SER A 38 -14.84 1.83 -45.30
C SER A 38 -15.04 2.91 -44.23
N GLN A 39 -14.55 4.08 -44.60
CA GLN A 39 -14.32 5.29 -43.84
C GLN A 39 -15.54 6.20 -43.97
N GLN A 40 -16.06 6.79 -42.89
CA GLN A 40 -16.80 8.04 -43.02
C GLN A 40 -16.80 8.91 -41.75
N GLN A 41 -16.17 10.07 -41.91
CA GLN A 41 -16.32 11.26 -41.07
C GLN A 41 -17.78 11.68 -40.97
N ARG A 42 -18.26 11.95 -39.75
CA ARG A 42 -19.16 13.09 -39.50
C ARG A 42 -18.84 13.77 -38.17
N ARG A 43 -18.32 14.99 -38.32
CA ARG A 43 -18.31 16.12 -37.40
C ARG A 43 -19.74 16.67 -37.27
N ILE A 44 -20.26 16.89 -36.05
CA ILE A 44 -21.06 18.05 -35.53
C ILE A 44 -21.16 17.82 -33.99
N GLN A 45 -20.46 18.57 -33.13
CA GLN A 45 -20.82 19.87 -32.51
C GLN A 45 -21.93 19.76 -31.43
N GLY A 46 -21.63 20.23 -30.20
CA GLY A 46 -22.65 20.82 -29.32
C GLY A 46 -22.86 20.22 -27.92
N TRP A 47 -22.06 20.70 -26.96
CA TRP A 47 -22.48 21.19 -25.63
C TRP A 47 -23.17 20.22 -24.65
N ASN A 48 -22.53 19.97 -23.50
CA ASN A 48 -22.87 20.67 -22.25
C ASN A 48 -21.93 20.27 -21.10
N SER A 49 -21.41 21.30 -20.42
CA SER A 49 -20.74 21.21 -19.13
C SER A 49 -21.73 20.77 -18.05
N VAL A 50 -21.34 19.78 -17.25
CA VAL A 50 -21.81 19.65 -15.88
C VAL A 50 -20.57 19.42 -15.02
N ALA A 51 -20.22 20.46 -14.27
CA ALA A 51 -19.23 20.40 -13.21
C ALA A 51 -19.83 19.66 -12.01
N HIS A 52 -19.17 18.58 -11.58
CA HIS A 52 -19.36 18.05 -10.23
C HIS A 52 -18.01 18.05 -9.52
N GLN A 53 -17.86 19.04 -8.64
CA GLN A 53 -16.91 19.06 -7.54
C GLN A 53 -17.13 17.83 -6.65
N LEU A 54 -16.10 17.01 -6.50
CA LEU A 54 -16.06 15.98 -5.46
C LEU A 54 -15.17 16.51 -4.32
N HIS A 55 -15.84 16.89 -3.24
CA HIS A 55 -15.20 17.21 -1.97
C HIS A 55 -14.59 15.96 -1.35
N THR A 56 -13.30 16.05 -1.07
CA THR A 56 -12.50 15.18 -0.23
C THR A 56 -13.01 15.19 1.21
N LEU A 57 -13.48 14.04 1.71
CA LEU A 57 -13.85 13.86 3.12
C LEU A 57 -12.62 13.39 3.90
N THR A 58 -12.09 14.28 4.74
CA THR A 58 -11.12 13.99 5.79
C THR A 58 -11.80 13.34 6.99
N PHE A 59 -11.31 12.17 7.40
CA PHE A 59 -11.77 11.41 8.57
C PHE A 59 -10.76 11.55 9.71
N SER A 60 -11.18 12.09 10.86
CA SER A 60 -10.47 12.03 12.15
C SER A 60 -11.44 12.38 13.29
N PRO A 61 -11.16 12.03 14.56
CA PRO A 61 -11.86 10.95 15.23
C PRO A 61 -12.71 11.42 16.42
N TYR A 62 -13.61 10.52 16.84
CA TYR A 62 -14.45 10.65 18.03
C TYR A 62 -13.61 10.74 19.32
N PHE A 63 -13.74 11.85 20.05
CA PHE A 63 -13.31 11.99 21.44
C PHE A 63 -14.54 12.24 22.31
N SER A 64 -15.03 11.19 22.98
CA SER A 64 -16.13 11.24 23.95
C SER A 64 -15.60 11.69 25.31
N ARG A 65 -15.95 12.92 25.69
CA ARG A 65 -15.67 13.49 27.02
C ARG A 65 -16.89 13.26 27.92
N PHE A 66 -16.67 12.51 28.99
CA PHE A 66 -17.63 12.28 30.08
C PHE A 66 -17.97 13.59 30.80
N LEU A 67 -19.26 13.86 30.99
CA LEU A 67 -19.79 14.88 31.89
C LEU A 67 -20.42 14.17 33.10
N THR A 68 -19.82 14.35 34.27
CA THR A 68 -20.43 14.06 35.58
C THR A 68 -20.81 15.37 36.25
N THR A 69 -22.10 15.67 36.25
CA THR A 69 -22.71 16.75 37.03
C THR A 69 -23.11 16.22 38.40
N ALA A 70 -22.40 16.64 39.45
CA ALA A 70 -22.85 16.53 40.84
C ALA A 70 -23.02 17.95 41.38
N ALA A 71 -24.28 18.35 41.58
CA ALA A 71 -24.63 19.62 42.21
C ALA A 71 -24.95 19.35 43.69
N SER A 72 -24.11 19.89 44.55
CA SER A 72 -24.28 19.95 46.00
C SER A 72 -25.23 21.08 46.38
N ARG A 73 -26.17 20.78 47.28
CA ARG A 73 -26.94 21.75 48.06
C ARG A 73 -26.48 21.61 49.50
N ASP A 74 -26.00 22.70 50.11
CA ASP A 74 -25.98 22.85 51.56
C ASP A 74 -26.10 24.33 51.92
N LEU A 75 -27.08 24.63 52.78
CA LEU A 75 -27.34 25.90 53.43
C LEU A 75 -27.38 25.65 54.94
N GLY A 76 -26.59 26.38 55.71
CA GLY A 76 -26.64 26.37 57.18
C GLY A 76 -25.51 27.19 57.82
N PRO A 77 -25.79 28.21 58.67
CA PRO A 77 -24.79 29.25 59.01
C PRO A 77 -24.19 29.18 60.43
N ARG A 78 -23.02 29.83 60.54
CA ARG A 78 -22.47 30.63 61.67
C ARG A 78 -22.09 29.93 62.99
N ARG A 79 -20.77 29.92 63.29
CA ARG A 79 -20.25 30.41 64.58
C ARG A 79 -18.76 30.79 64.51
N SER A 80 -18.48 31.96 65.06
CA SER A 80 -17.16 32.56 65.27
C SER A 80 -16.49 32.03 66.54
N SER A 81 -15.19 31.73 66.46
CA SER A 81 -14.28 31.87 67.59
C SER A 81 -12.85 32.17 67.12
N THR A 82 -12.38 33.31 67.59
CA THR A 82 -11.01 33.81 67.58
C THR A 82 -10.06 32.91 68.38
N SER A 83 -8.88 32.62 67.84
CA SER A 83 -7.65 32.57 68.63
C SER A 83 -6.42 32.82 67.75
N SER A 84 -5.62 33.77 68.21
CA SER A 84 -4.37 34.24 67.62
C SER A 84 -3.24 33.23 67.87
N ALA A 85 -2.51 32.87 66.82
CA ALA A 85 -1.13 32.39 66.96
C ALA A 85 -0.29 32.86 65.76
N ARG A 86 0.54 33.88 66.03
CA ARG A 86 1.62 34.40 65.18
C ARG A 86 2.45 33.26 64.56
N ARG A 87 2.62 33.30 63.24
CA ARG A 87 3.75 32.67 62.53
C ARG A 87 4.55 33.77 61.81
N PRO A 88 5.90 33.71 61.84
CA PRO A 88 6.75 34.74 61.27
C PRO A 88 6.70 34.76 59.74
N SER A 89 6.77 35.96 59.18
CA SER A 89 6.88 36.23 57.74
C SER A 89 8.19 35.67 57.19
N VAL A 90 8.11 34.71 56.26
CA VAL A 90 9.24 34.29 55.44
C VAL A 90 9.22 35.13 54.16
N GLY A 91 10.14 36.09 54.10
CA GLY A 91 10.51 36.80 52.87
C GLY A 91 11.29 35.90 51.88
N PRO A 92 11.70 36.45 50.74
CA PRO A 92 11.48 35.88 49.41
C PRO A 92 12.41 34.70 49.07
N ILE A 93 11.87 33.69 48.39
CA ILE A 93 12.71 32.66 47.74
C ILE A 93 13.21 33.23 46.41
N ASN A 94 14.42 33.77 46.49
CA ASN A 94 15.40 34.06 45.46
C ASN A 94 15.09 33.56 44.03
N ASN A 95 14.87 34.51 43.12
CA ASN A 95 15.18 34.33 41.71
C ASN A 95 16.68 33.98 41.55
N PRO A 96 17.08 33.05 40.67
CA PRO A 96 18.49 32.80 40.41
C PRO A 96 19.12 34.05 39.75
N VAL A 97 20.10 34.64 40.43
CA VAL A 97 20.88 35.78 39.91
C VAL A 97 21.71 35.29 38.72
N ARG A 98 21.50 35.91 37.55
CA ARG A 98 22.29 35.65 36.35
C ARG A 98 23.62 36.40 36.43
N TYR A 99 24.73 35.67 36.32
CA TYR A 99 26.00 36.23 35.88
C TYR A 99 26.64 35.26 34.89
N ASN A 100 26.85 35.71 33.65
CA ASN A 100 27.67 35.04 32.62
C ASN A 100 27.48 33.51 32.47
N GLY A 101 26.25 33.06 32.20
CA GLY A 101 26.02 31.81 31.48
C GLY A 101 26.30 30.47 32.19
N VAL A 102 26.63 30.45 33.49
CA VAL A 102 26.88 29.19 34.22
C VAL A 102 25.95 29.09 35.44
N TYR A 103 25.13 28.04 35.49
CA TYR A 103 24.26 27.76 36.64
C TYR A 103 25.10 27.18 37.78
N VAL A 104 25.30 27.94 38.86
CA VAL A 104 25.88 27.42 40.12
C VAL A 104 24.74 27.13 41.10
N ALA A 105 24.41 25.86 41.25
CA ALA A 105 23.47 25.40 42.27
C ALA A 105 24.16 25.39 43.64
N VAL A 106 23.76 26.29 44.55
CA VAL A 106 24.23 26.27 45.95
C VAL A 106 23.60 25.07 46.65
N PHE A 107 24.37 24.02 46.86
CA PHE A 107 23.93 22.80 47.55
C PHE A 107 23.91 23.04 49.07
N LYS A 108 22.72 23.10 49.68
CA LYS A 108 22.60 23.06 51.14
C LYS A 108 22.80 21.63 51.62
N SER A 109 23.75 21.41 52.52
CA SER A 109 23.99 20.10 53.14
C SER A 109 22.78 19.68 53.98
N ALA A 110 22.09 18.63 53.56
CA ALA A 110 21.02 18.02 54.33
C ALA A 110 21.62 17.34 55.57
N ARG A 111 21.39 17.93 56.75
CA ARG A 111 21.70 17.27 58.02
C ARG A 111 20.81 16.04 58.16
N ARG A 112 21.44 14.88 58.10
CA ARG A 112 20.82 13.56 58.20
C ARG A 112 20.21 13.37 59.59
N ALA A 113 18.89 13.52 59.72
CA ALA A 113 18.16 13.06 60.89
C ALA A 113 17.84 11.57 60.70
N PHE A 114 18.73 10.72 61.19
CA PHE A 114 18.37 9.32 61.39
C PHE A 114 17.39 9.25 62.55
N HIS A 115 16.10 9.10 62.24
CA HIS A 115 15.14 8.65 63.22
C HIS A 115 15.16 7.12 63.21
N ALA A 116 15.68 6.51 64.27
CA ALA A 116 15.35 5.13 64.59
C ALA A 116 13.84 5.11 64.86
N THR A 117 13.07 4.40 64.05
CA THR A 117 11.64 4.20 64.27
C THR A 117 11.44 3.66 65.69
N ALA A 118 10.74 4.42 66.53
CA ALA A 118 10.39 3.98 67.88
C ALA A 118 9.68 2.63 67.78
N SER A 119 10.05 1.65 68.60
CA SER A 119 9.44 0.33 68.59
C SER A 119 7.93 0.50 68.81
N ARG A 120 7.14 0.27 67.76
CA ARG A 120 5.68 0.31 67.85
C ARG A 120 5.28 -0.72 68.89
N GLN A 121 4.74 -0.28 70.02
CA GLN A 121 4.22 -1.20 71.02
C GLN A 121 3.13 -2.05 70.34
N ARG A 122 3.22 -3.37 70.54
CA ARG A 122 2.21 -4.30 70.03
C ARG A 122 0.94 -4.04 70.81
N ASP A 123 0.00 -3.35 70.18
CA ASP A 123 -1.36 -3.23 70.69
C ASP A 123 -1.93 -4.64 70.85
N HIS A 124 -2.25 -5.01 72.09
CA HIS A 124 -2.91 -6.28 72.36
C HIS A 124 -4.37 -6.11 71.95
N HIS A 125 -4.69 -6.48 70.71
CA HIS A 125 -6.02 -6.32 70.14
C HIS A 125 -7.08 -7.23 70.80
N PHE A 126 -6.66 -8.22 71.60
CA PHE A 126 -7.54 -9.16 72.28
C PHE A 126 -7.23 -9.24 73.78
N ASP A 127 -8.21 -8.88 74.61
CA ASP A 127 -8.14 -8.93 76.07
C ASP A 127 -8.66 -10.29 76.58
N THR A 128 -7.71 -11.18 76.91
CA THR A 128 -7.99 -12.54 77.36
C THR A 128 -8.62 -12.58 78.75
N LEU A 129 -8.30 -11.64 79.64
CA LEU A 129 -8.81 -11.58 81.00
C LEU A 129 -10.28 -11.17 81.02
N LYS A 130 -10.63 -10.13 80.26
CA LYS A 130 -12.02 -9.63 80.16
C LYS A 130 -12.94 -10.65 79.50
N PHE A 131 -12.41 -11.45 78.56
CA PHE A 131 -13.14 -12.56 77.95
C PHE A 131 -13.46 -13.65 78.97
N VAL A 132 -12.46 -14.09 79.75
CA VAL A 132 -12.65 -15.11 80.80
C VAL A 132 -13.61 -14.60 81.90
N GLN A 133 -13.49 -13.34 82.32
CA GLN A 133 -14.40 -12.73 83.30
C GLN A 133 -15.86 -12.70 82.82
N ARG A 134 -16.10 -12.41 81.53
CA ARG A 134 -17.44 -12.49 80.94
C ARG A 134 -17.99 -13.91 80.93
N LEU A 135 -17.20 -14.91 80.55
CA LEU A 135 -17.68 -16.30 80.57
C LEU A 135 -18.00 -16.78 81.99
N LYS A 136 -17.21 -16.38 82.98
CA LYS A 136 -17.52 -16.67 84.40
C LYS A 136 -18.84 -16.01 84.84
N ALA A 137 -19.12 -14.79 84.39
CA ALA A 137 -20.36 -14.08 84.70
C ALA A 137 -21.60 -14.75 84.07
N GLU A 138 -21.42 -15.41 82.91
CA GLU A 138 -22.47 -16.19 82.22
C GLU A 138 -22.61 -17.63 82.74
N GLY A 139 -21.93 -17.99 83.85
CA GLY A 139 -22.09 -19.27 84.53
C GLY A 139 -21.13 -20.39 84.13
N PHE A 140 -20.08 -20.10 83.35
CA PHE A 140 -19.04 -21.08 83.03
C PHE A 140 -18.03 -21.24 84.17
N SER A 141 -17.51 -22.46 84.35
CA SER A 141 -16.40 -22.68 85.29
C SER A 141 -15.14 -21.96 84.82
N GLU A 142 -14.28 -21.58 85.76
CA GLU A 142 -13.02 -20.89 85.44
C GLU A 142 -12.15 -21.70 84.47
N GLU A 143 -12.06 -23.00 84.68
CA GLU A 143 -11.27 -23.91 83.85
C GLU A 143 -11.83 -24.00 82.43
N GLN A 144 -13.16 -24.06 82.28
CA GLN A 144 -13.83 -24.07 80.98
C GLN A 144 -13.65 -22.75 80.24
N ALA A 145 -13.80 -21.62 80.94
CA ALA A 145 -13.61 -20.30 80.36
C ALA A 145 -12.17 -20.07 79.87
N VAL A 146 -11.17 -20.55 80.62
CA VAL A 146 -9.76 -20.49 80.22
C VAL A 146 -9.48 -21.42 79.04
N ALA A 147 -10.06 -22.61 79.00
CA ALA A 147 -9.89 -23.55 77.88
C ALA A 147 -10.48 -22.98 76.58
N MET A 148 -11.67 -22.39 76.62
CA MET A 148 -12.30 -21.76 75.46
C MET A 148 -11.50 -20.53 74.97
N MET A 149 -10.93 -19.76 75.89
CA MET A 149 -10.06 -18.63 75.53
C MET A 149 -8.83 -19.08 74.75
N ARG A 150 -8.20 -20.20 75.14
CA ARG A 150 -7.03 -20.74 74.43
C ARG A 150 -7.36 -21.14 72.99
N VAL A 151 -8.46 -21.87 72.78
CA VAL A 151 -8.93 -22.25 71.44
C VAL A 151 -9.22 -21.03 70.58
N LEU A 152 -9.87 -20.00 71.15
CA LEU A 152 -10.15 -18.76 70.43
C LEU A 152 -8.86 -17.99 70.09
N ASN A 153 -7.87 -17.98 70.98
CA ASN A 153 -6.57 -17.38 70.70
C ASN A 153 -5.89 -18.05 69.51
N ASP A 154 -5.93 -19.39 69.43
CA ASP A 154 -5.36 -20.15 68.32
C ASP A 154 -6.06 -19.82 66.99
N VAL A 155 -7.39 -19.78 66.97
CA VAL A 155 -8.17 -19.43 65.76
C VAL A 155 -7.92 -17.98 65.32
N ILE A 156 -7.86 -17.04 66.28
CA ILE A 156 -7.56 -15.64 65.98
C ILE A 156 -6.14 -15.51 65.41
N GLN A 157 -5.16 -16.19 66.02
CA GLN A 157 -3.78 -16.16 65.57
C GLN A 157 -3.63 -16.73 64.16
N GLU A 158 -4.29 -17.86 63.88
CA GLU A 158 -4.35 -18.43 62.53
C GLU A 158 -5.01 -17.47 61.52
N SER A 159 -6.11 -16.82 61.90
CA SER A 159 -6.81 -15.86 61.03
C SER A 159 -5.96 -14.62 60.72
N ILE A 160 -5.26 -14.06 61.71
CA ILE A 160 -4.37 -12.89 61.53
C ILE A 160 -3.20 -13.28 60.65
N GLN A 161 -2.63 -14.48 60.83
CA GLN A 161 -1.55 -14.98 59.98
C GLN A 161 -2.03 -15.14 58.52
N ASN A 162 -3.24 -15.63 58.30
CA ASN A 162 -3.81 -15.79 56.96
C ASN A 162 -4.09 -14.44 56.27
N LEU A 163 -4.64 -13.47 57.01
CA LEU A 163 -4.84 -12.10 56.51
C LEU A 163 -3.51 -11.41 56.22
N THR A 164 -2.53 -11.52 57.12
CA THR A 164 -1.21 -10.89 56.94
C THR A 164 -0.46 -11.45 55.75
N ARG A 165 -0.69 -12.72 55.36
CA ARG A 165 -0.08 -13.33 54.16
C ARG A 165 -0.62 -12.74 52.85
N THR A 166 -1.85 -12.25 52.83
CA THR A 166 -2.49 -11.72 51.61
C THR A 166 -2.53 -10.18 51.58
N MET A 167 -2.35 -9.54 52.73
CA MET A 167 -2.26 -8.09 52.85
C MET A 167 -0.90 -7.57 52.38
N VAL A 168 -0.93 -6.40 51.74
CA VAL A 168 0.26 -5.68 51.28
C VAL A 168 0.38 -4.39 52.07
N LEU A 169 1.61 -4.03 52.47
CA LEU A 169 1.91 -2.76 53.10
C LEU A 169 1.59 -1.62 52.13
N ARG A 170 1.02 -0.52 52.63
CA ARG A 170 0.69 0.64 51.79
C ARG A 170 1.92 1.18 51.08
N GLU A 171 3.07 1.20 51.75
CA GLU A 171 4.35 1.59 51.17
C GLU A 171 4.74 0.72 49.96
N ASP A 172 4.62 -0.60 50.06
CA ASP A 172 4.93 -1.52 48.96
C ASP A 172 3.95 -1.38 47.80
N SER A 173 2.67 -1.20 48.10
CA SER A 173 1.63 -0.94 47.09
C SER A 173 1.87 0.39 46.34
N GLU A 174 2.21 1.45 47.07
CA GLU A 174 2.53 2.76 46.51
C GLU A 174 3.80 2.72 45.67
N ARG A 175 4.84 2.02 46.14
CA ARG A 175 6.09 1.81 45.40
C ARG A 175 5.86 1.02 44.11
N SER A 176 5.11 -0.07 44.16
CA SER A 176 4.76 -0.86 42.97
C SER A 176 3.99 -0.02 41.96
N THR A 177 3.01 0.76 42.43
CA THR A 177 2.24 1.69 41.59
C THR A 177 3.12 2.75 40.95
N TYR A 178 4.11 3.28 41.68
CA TYR A 178 5.05 4.26 41.14
C TYR A 178 5.91 3.67 40.03
N THR A 179 6.49 2.48 40.23
CA THR A 179 7.25 1.76 39.20
C THR A 179 6.42 1.56 37.94
N GLN A 180 5.18 1.05 38.10
CA GLN A 180 4.26 0.88 36.97
C GLN A 180 4.03 2.19 36.20
N LYS A 181 3.82 3.31 36.89
CA LYS A 181 3.61 4.61 36.24
C LYS A 181 4.84 5.06 35.45
N VAL A 182 6.04 4.87 36.00
CA VAL A 182 7.29 5.20 35.30
C VAL A 182 7.47 4.31 34.06
N ASP A 183 7.20 3.00 34.20
CA ASP A 183 7.29 2.06 33.08
C ASP A 183 6.27 2.40 31.98
N PHE A 184 5.04 2.76 32.33
CA PHE A 184 4.04 3.22 31.36
C PHE A 184 4.46 4.51 30.66
N ALA A 185 5.06 5.46 31.37
CA ALA A 185 5.58 6.68 30.78
C ALA A 185 6.73 6.38 29.79
N LYS A 186 7.62 5.45 30.15
CA LYS A 186 8.72 5.01 29.30
C LYS A 186 8.21 4.29 28.05
N LEU A 187 7.33 3.30 28.20
CA LEU A 187 6.73 2.57 27.08
C LEU A 187 5.99 3.51 26.13
N ARG A 188 5.27 4.50 26.67
CA ARG A 188 4.61 5.52 25.84
C ARG A 188 5.61 6.33 25.03
N SER A 189 6.73 6.74 25.63
CA SER A 189 7.78 7.48 24.92
C SER A 189 8.44 6.62 23.85
N GLU A 190 8.73 5.36 24.14
CA GLU A 190 9.32 4.42 23.18
C GLU A 190 8.36 4.14 22.01
N LEU A 191 7.07 3.94 22.30
CA LEU A 191 6.04 3.75 21.29
C LEU A 191 5.91 4.97 20.37
N LEU A 192 5.83 6.18 20.93
CA LEU A 192 5.73 7.41 20.14
C LEU A 192 6.97 7.62 19.26
N ASN A 193 8.15 7.31 19.78
CA ASN A 193 9.37 7.38 19.00
C ASN A 193 9.38 6.34 17.87
N ALA A 194 9.02 5.08 18.16
CA ALA A 194 8.93 4.02 17.17
C ALA A 194 7.93 4.36 16.06
N ASP A 195 6.72 4.77 16.42
CA ASP A 195 5.67 5.19 15.49
C ASP A 195 6.12 6.35 14.60
N SER A 196 6.75 7.38 15.19
CA SER A 196 7.31 8.50 14.42
C SER A 196 8.39 8.04 13.44
N THR A 197 9.28 7.12 13.84
CA THR A 197 10.34 6.63 12.96
C THR A 197 9.79 5.75 11.83
N GLU A 198 8.83 4.88 12.12
CA GLU A 198 8.19 4.02 11.13
C GLU A 198 7.37 4.83 10.12
N ALA A 199 6.64 5.85 10.59
CA ALA A 199 5.90 6.77 9.74
C ALA A 199 6.85 7.55 8.80
N GLN A 200 8.00 8.01 9.30
CA GLN A 200 9.01 8.68 8.49
C GLN A 200 9.64 7.74 7.45
N LEU A 201 9.98 6.51 7.83
CA LEU A 201 10.51 5.51 6.91
C LEU A 201 9.51 5.18 5.80
N THR A 202 8.25 4.96 6.17
CA THR A 202 7.16 4.68 5.24
C THR A 202 6.92 5.86 4.30
N ARG A 203 6.91 7.09 4.82
CA ARG A 203 6.78 8.29 3.98
C ARG A 203 7.94 8.41 2.98
N SER A 204 9.18 8.19 3.45
CA SER A 204 10.36 8.26 2.59
C SER A 204 10.38 7.16 1.52
N SER A 205 9.88 5.95 1.83
CA SER A 205 9.79 4.87 0.85
C SER A 205 8.70 5.16 -0.19
N HIS A 206 7.56 5.72 0.24
CA HIS A 206 6.52 6.19 -0.68
C HIS A 206 7.03 7.29 -1.61
N GLU A 207 7.76 8.28 -1.11
CA GLU A 207 8.35 9.34 -1.95
C GLU A 207 9.36 8.79 -2.96
N LYS A 208 10.20 7.83 -2.55
CA LYS A 208 11.13 7.12 -3.45
C LYS A 208 10.39 6.35 -4.54
N ILE A 209 9.39 5.55 -4.18
CA ILE A 209 8.60 4.78 -5.14
C ILE A 209 7.85 5.71 -6.11
N ALA A 210 7.32 6.84 -5.63
CA ALA A 210 6.68 7.83 -6.48
C ALA A 210 7.66 8.45 -7.49
N ALA A 211 8.89 8.77 -7.07
CA ALA A 211 9.94 9.26 -7.95
C ALA A 211 10.36 8.22 -9.01
N ASP A 212 10.51 6.96 -8.60
CA ASP A 212 10.83 5.85 -9.52
C ASP A 212 9.71 5.60 -10.52
N LEU A 213 8.44 5.68 -10.09
CA LEU A 213 7.28 5.58 -10.97
C LEU A 213 7.26 6.71 -12.00
N ALA A 214 7.51 7.96 -11.59
CA ALA A 214 7.58 9.09 -12.51
C ALA A 214 8.72 8.91 -13.53
N LYS A 215 9.88 8.45 -13.08
CA LYS A 215 11.04 8.15 -13.94
C LYS A 215 10.74 7.03 -14.94
N LEU A 216 10.11 5.94 -14.50
CA LEU A 216 9.72 4.84 -15.38
C LEU A 216 8.68 5.30 -16.41
N ASN A 217 7.70 6.10 -16.00
CA ASN A 217 6.68 6.65 -16.89
C ASN A 217 7.30 7.53 -17.98
N SER A 218 8.24 8.40 -17.62
CA SER A 218 8.99 9.21 -18.61
C SER A 218 9.75 8.33 -19.59
N ARG A 219 10.50 7.33 -19.10
CA ARG A 219 11.26 6.41 -19.95
C ARG A 219 10.36 5.65 -20.92
N LEU A 220 9.24 5.13 -20.43
CA LEU A 220 8.26 4.43 -21.27
C LEU A 220 7.68 5.36 -22.34
N ARG A 221 7.36 6.61 -22.01
CA ARG A 221 6.91 7.60 -23.00
C ARG A 221 7.97 7.87 -24.05
N ASP A 222 9.22 8.01 -23.65
CA ASP A 222 10.35 8.23 -24.57
C ASP A 222 10.59 7.03 -25.47
N GLU A 223 10.51 5.80 -24.94
CA GLU A 223 10.63 4.56 -25.71
C GLU A 223 9.46 4.36 -26.67
N ILE A 224 8.23 4.65 -26.25
CA ILE A 224 7.05 4.63 -27.13
C ILE A 224 7.22 5.68 -28.25
N GLY A 225 7.66 6.89 -27.92
CA GLY A 225 7.92 7.93 -28.92
C GLY A 225 9.00 7.52 -29.93
N ARG A 226 10.08 6.91 -29.45
CA ARG A 226 11.18 6.41 -30.29
C ARG A 226 10.74 5.25 -31.19
N THR A 227 10.01 4.28 -30.65
CA THR A 227 9.49 3.14 -31.44
C THR A 227 8.47 3.61 -32.47
N GLN A 228 7.57 4.53 -32.09
CA GLN A 228 6.61 5.14 -33.01
C GLN A 228 7.30 5.90 -34.15
N ALA A 229 8.34 6.67 -33.86
CA ALA A 229 9.13 7.36 -34.89
C ALA A 229 9.84 6.37 -35.82
N SER A 230 10.42 5.30 -35.26
CA SER A 230 11.06 4.23 -36.04
C SER A 230 10.08 3.52 -36.97
N VAL A 231 8.89 3.15 -36.48
CA VAL A 231 7.85 2.51 -37.31
C VAL A 231 7.34 3.45 -38.40
N ARG A 232 7.18 4.75 -38.10
CA ARG A 232 6.80 5.73 -39.13
C ARG A 232 7.87 5.86 -40.22
N LEU A 233 9.14 5.87 -39.85
CA LEU A 233 10.23 5.90 -40.81
C LEU A 233 10.24 4.63 -41.67
N ASP A 234 10.13 3.46 -41.04
CA ASP A 234 10.09 2.16 -41.72
C ASP A 234 8.96 2.10 -42.75
N LEU A 235 7.75 2.48 -42.37
CA LEU A 235 6.61 2.56 -43.28
C LEU A 235 6.82 3.57 -44.42
N ASN A 236 7.51 4.68 -44.17
CA ASN A 236 7.79 5.67 -45.19
C ASN A 236 8.84 5.17 -46.19
N LEU A 237 9.88 4.49 -45.70
CA LEU A 237 10.89 3.85 -46.55
C LEU A 237 10.26 2.74 -47.38
N GLU A 238 9.42 1.91 -46.78
CA GLU A 238 8.72 0.82 -47.47
C GLU A 238 7.75 1.34 -48.53
N LYS A 239 7.01 2.43 -48.25
CA LYS A 239 6.22 3.12 -49.28
C LYS A 239 7.07 3.68 -50.41
N GLY A 240 8.25 4.21 -50.08
CA GLY A 240 9.23 4.67 -51.07
C GLY A 240 9.69 3.53 -51.96
N ARG A 241 10.06 2.39 -51.37
CA ARG A 241 10.47 1.16 -52.06
C ARG A 241 9.37 0.62 -52.97
N ILE A 242 8.14 0.49 -52.47
CA ILE A 242 6.99 0.05 -53.28
C ILE A 242 6.78 0.98 -54.47
N ARG A 243 6.91 2.30 -54.29
CA ARG A 243 6.78 3.26 -55.38
C ARG A 243 7.90 3.12 -56.42
N GLU A 244 9.14 2.92 -55.97
CA GLU A 244 10.29 2.72 -56.86
C GLU A 244 10.15 1.42 -57.66
N GLU A 245 9.72 0.33 -57.02
CA GLU A 245 9.45 -0.95 -57.67
C GLU A 245 8.30 -0.84 -58.67
N ALA A 246 7.21 -0.14 -58.31
CA ALA A 246 6.08 0.09 -59.21
C ALA A 246 6.50 0.92 -60.44
N ASN A 247 7.28 1.98 -60.26
CA ASN A 247 7.81 2.78 -61.37
C ASN A 247 8.79 1.98 -62.24
N GLY A 248 9.61 1.12 -61.63
CA GLY A 248 10.50 0.21 -62.33
C GLY A 248 9.73 -0.81 -63.20
N GLN A 249 8.62 -1.34 -62.68
CA GLN A 249 7.71 -2.19 -63.45
C GLN A 249 7.04 -1.41 -64.58
N GLU A 250 6.57 -0.18 -64.34
CA GLU A 250 5.96 0.67 -65.36
C GLU A 250 6.92 0.96 -66.51
N MET A 251 8.20 1.24 -66.21
CA MET A 251 9.22 1.45 -67.22
C MET A 251 9.49 0.19 -68.06
N ARG A 252 9.56 -0.99 -67.43
CA ARG A 252 9.72 -2.26 -68.15
C ARG A 252 8.53 -2.55 -69.05
N ILE A 253 7.32 -2.26 -68.58
CA ILE A 253 6.09 -2.40 -69.39
C ILE A 253 6.17 -1.50 -70.62
N LYS A 254 6.53 -0.22 -70.46
CA LYS A 254 6.70 0.72 -71.59
C LYS A 254 7.78 0.26 -72.56
N GLU A 255 8.91 -0.23 -72.07
CA GLU A 255 9.95 -0.78 -72.95
C GLU A 255 9.40 -1.97 -73.76
N THR A 256 8.70 -2.91 -73.12
CA THR A 256 8.08 -4.04 -73.83
C THR A 256 6.99 -3.60 -74.80
N GLU A 257 6.20 -2.57 -74.46
CA GLU A 257 5.19 -1.99 -75.34
C GLU A 257 5.83 -1.41 -76.60
N THR A 258 6.91 -0.63 -76.47
CA THR A 258 7.64 -0.10 -77.64
C THR A 258 8.29 -1.20 -78.48
N ARG A 259 8.82 -2.27 -77.85
CA ARG A 259 9.35 -3.44 -78.58
C ARG A 259 8.25 -4.14 -79.37
N ILE A 260 7.07 -4.33 -78.78
CA ILE A 260 5.91 -4.90 -79.47
C ILE A 260 5.50 -4.02 -80.66
N GLU A 261 5.42 -2.70 -80.49
CA GLU A 261 5.11 -1.78 -81.59
C GLU A 261 6.12 -1.87 -82.74
N GLN A 262 7.41 -1.98 -82.43
CA GLN A 262 8.47 -2.19 -83.41
C GLN A 262 8.33 -3.53 -84.14
N GLU A 263 8.07 -4.63 -83.41
CA GLU A 263 7.82 -5.94 -84.00
C GLU A 263 6.58 -5.93 -84.89
N VAL A 264 5.51 -5.25 -84.48
CA VAL A 264 4.28 -5.09 -85.26
C VAL A 264 4.53 -4.27 -86.53
N ALA A 265 5.29 -3.18 -86.45
CA ALA A 265 5.69 -2.40 -87.62
C ALA A 265 6.53 -3.23 -88.60
N GLY A 266 7.50 -4.00 -88.08
CA GLY A 266 8.31 -4.90 -88.89
C GLY A 266 7.50 -6.03 -89.53
N LEU A 267 6.52 -6.60 -88.81
CA LEU A 267 5.58 -7.57 -89.38
C LEU A 267 4.71 -6.95 -90.48
N ARG A 268 4.23 -5.71 -90.28
CA ARG A 268 3.44 -4.98 -91.28
C ARG A 268 4.25 -4.73 -92.56
N GLU A 269 5.51 -4.32 -92.43
CA GLU A 269 6.42 -4.14 -93.57
C GLU A 269 6.63 -5.47 -94.32
N ARG A 270 6.91 -6.56 -93.61
CA ARG A 270 7.04 -7.89 -94.22
C ARG A 270 5.77 -8.30 -94.96
N VAL A 271 4.59 -8.02 -94.41
CA VAL A 271 3.31 -8.28 -95.07
C VAL A 271 3.14 -7.43 -96.33
N GLU A 272 3.49 -6.15 -96.30
CA GLU A 272 3.45 -5.27 -97.48
C GLU A 272 4.44 -5.75 -98.56
N ALA A 273 5.65 -6.16 -98.18
CA ALA A 273 6.64 -6.75 -99.08
C ALA A 273 6.14 -8.06 -99.72
N VAL A 274 5.51 -8.95 -98.94
CA VAL A 274 4.90 -10.18 -99.46
C VAL A 274 3.78 -9.85 -100.44
N LYS A 275 2.89 -8.90 -100.13
CA LYS A 275 1.84 -8.43 -101.06
C LYS A 275 2.43 -7.93 -102.38
N PHE A 276 3.48 -7.12 -102.33
CA PHE A 276 4.14 -6.60 -103.54
C PHE A 276 4.78 -7.73 -104.37
N SER A 277 5.46 -8.67 -103.71
CA SER A 277 6.01 -9.87 -104.36
C SER A 277 4.92 -10.69 -105.05
N THR A 278 3.79 -10.96 -104.36
CA THR A 278 2.67 -11.69 -104.96
C THR A 278 2.07 -10.94 -106.15
N LEU A 279 1.93 -9.62 -106.09
CA LEU A 279 1.47 -8.80 -107.22
C LEU A 279 2.44 -8.86 -108.41
N GLN A 280 3.75 -8.86 -108.15
CA GLN A 280 4.76 -9.01 -109.20
C GLN A 280 4.69 -10.39 -109.87
N TRP A 281 4.57 -11.47 -109.10
CA TRP A 281 4.35 -12.82 -109.62
C TRP A 281 3.06 -12.90 -110.43
N LEU A 282 1.97 -12.30 -109.95
CA LEU A 282 0.69 -12.24 -110.66
C LEU A 282 0.86 -11.55 -112.02
N MET A 283 1.52 -10.38 -112.07
CA MET A 283 1.81 -9.68 -113.33
C MET A 283 2.68 -10.51 -114.27
N GLY A 284 3.69 -11.21 -113.73
CA GLY A 284 4.53 -12.13 -114.50
C GLY A 284 3.74 -13.27 -115.13
N VAL A 285 2.85 -13.92 -114.36
CA VAL A 285 2.00 -15.01 -114.85
C VAL A 285 0.99 -14.50 -115.88
N CYS A 286 0.30 -13.39 -115.63
CA CYS A 286 -0.64 -12.79 -116.59
C CYS A 286 0.05 -12.37 -117.89
N THR A 287 1.24 -11.78 -117.82
CA THR A 287 2.01 -11.39 -119.01
C THR A 287 2.52 -12.61 -119.76
N GLY A 288 2.98 -13.64 -119.04
CA GLY A 288 3.40 -14.92 -119.63
C GLY A 288 2.28 -15.65 -120.35
N THR A 289 1.09 -15.74 -119.74
CA THR A 289 -0.08 -16.36 -120.38
C THR A 289 -0.56 -15.55 -121.58
N ALA A 290 -0.62 -14.22 -121.49
CA ALA A 290 -0.94 -13.35 -122.62
C ALA A 290 0.06 -13.52 -123.79
N ALA A 291 1.36 -13.61 -123.50
CA ALA A 291 2.40 -13.86 -124.50
C ALA A 291 2.26 -15.23 -125.16
N LEU A 292 1.92 -16.27 -124.40
CA LEU A 292 1.64 -17.61 -124.95
C LEU A 292 0.39 -17.61 -125.84
N ILE A 293 -0.69 -16.92 -125.44
CA ILE A 293 -1.91 -16.79 -126.25
C ILE A 293 -1.60 -16.07 -127.57
N LEU A 294 -0.86 -14.96 -127.52
CA LEU A 294 -0.43 -14.23 -128.71
C LEU A 294 0.51 -15.09 -129.58
N GLY A 295 1.41 -15.85 -128.98
CA GLY A 295 2.29 -16.80 -129.67
C GLY A 295 1.52 -17.91 -130.37
N ALA A 296 0.51 -18.48 -129.71
CA ALA A 296 -0.36 -19.51 -130.27
C ALA A 296 -1.24 -18.95 -131.40
N TRP A 297 -1.82 -17.76 -131.22
CA TRP A 297 -2.57 -17.07 -132.29
C TRP A 297 -1.69 -16.89 -133.54
N ARG A 298 -0.44 -16.45 -133.36
CA ARG A 298 0.51 -16.26 -134.46
C ARG A 298 0.89 -17.57 -135.17
N LEU A 299 0.86 -18.71 -134.48
CA LEU A 299 1.20 -20.01 -135.08
C LEU A 299 0.01 -20.66 -135.82
N PHE A 300 -1.22 -20.23 -135.51
CA PHE A 300 -2.45 -20.80 -136.07
C PHE A 300 -3.04 -19.99 -137.24
N MET A 301 -2.60 -18.73 -137.42
CA MET A 301 -2.81 -17.93 -138.65
C MET A 301 -1.62 -18.07 -139.60
#